data_AF-A0A9P5ZVY8-F1
#
_entry.id   AF-A0A9P5ZVY8-F1
#
_cell.length_a   1.000
_cell.length_b   1.000
_cell.length_c   1.000
_cell.angle_alpha   90.00
_cell.angle_beta   90.00
_cell.angle_gamma   90.00
#
_symmetry.space_group_name_H-M   'P 1'
#
loop_
_entity.id
_entity.type
_entity.pdbx_description
1 polymer ?
#
loop_
_entity_poly.entity_id
_entity_poly.type
_entity_poly.pdbx_seq_one_letter_code
_entity_poly.pdbx_strand_id
1 'polypeptide(L)'
;MSLAKLTSISTQTLSLLLERQRLQTFPAFSASPDAASDPLHLPQIRKNMGQLRAGILDMEAKEGSTQSAQLLRNQYGRMRAMLGNDAGLVEPLICRLDNPESSTSATSRVESELPLIPPPPPSKDTEPTYTPYTDDPQGDADPGIMLQTQRRLMDEQDEHLDRLSQSVGRQHHISLQINDELDVHTGLLQELDTDLDQTGNRLTSARRRLDRVARGAKENSSAMAIGLLILILLLLIIIFKT
;
A
#
# COMPACT_ATOMS: atom_id res chain seq x y z
N MET A 1 -10.92 -7.71 -14.47
CA MET A 1 -9.66 -6.91 -14.49
C MET A 1 -8.47 -7.87 -14.58
N SER A 2 -7.29 -7.40 -14.99
CA SER A 2 -6.05 -8.19 -14.92
C SER A 2 -5.54 -8.34 -13.47
N LEU A 3 -4.84 -9.44 -13.18
CA LEU A 3 -4.24 -9.70 -11.86
C LEU A 3 -3.29 -8.57 -11.43
N ALA A 4 -2.44 -8.11 -12.35
CA ALA A 4 -1.47 -7.04 -12.12
C ALA A 4 -2.13 -5.73 -11.64
N LYS A 5 -3.31 -5.40 -12.19
CA LYS A 5 -4.10 -4.23 -11.78
C LYS A 5 -4.62 -4.37 -10.35
N LEU A 6 -5.11 -5.56 -9.98
CA LEU A 6 -5.56 -5.83 -8.60
C LEU A 6 -4.41 -5.79 -7.59
N THR A 7 -3.24 -6.34 -7.92
CA THR A 7 -2.06 -6.26 -7.04
C THR A 7 -1.58 -4.82 -6.88
N SER A 8 -1.57 -4.02 -7.96
CA SER A 8 -1.23 -2.60 -7.90
C SER A 8 -2.19 -1.81 -7.00
N ILE A 9 -3.50 -1.94 -7.21
CA ILE A 9 -4.54 -1.30 -6.38
C ILE A 9 -4.38 -1.74 -4.91
N SER A 10 -4.15 -3.03 -4.65
CA SER A 10 -3.94 -3.56 -3.29
C SER A 10 -2.73 -2.94 -2.59
N THR A 11 -1.60 -2.81 -3.29
CA THR A 11 -0.39 -2.16 -2.75
C THR A 11 -0.62 -0.67 -2.48
N GLN A 12 -1.31 0.03 -3.39
CA GLN A 12 -1.66 1.45 -3.22
C GLN A 12 -2.58 1.65 -1.99
N THR A 13 -3.62 0.82 -1.81
CA THR A 13 -4.47 0.88 -0.62
C THR A 13 -3.71 0.60 0.66
N LEU A 14 -2.76 -0.33 0.64
CA LEU A 14 -1.92 -0.65 1.81
C LEU A 14 -1.05 0.57 2.19
N SER A 15 -0.45 1.24 1.21
CA SER A 15 0.30 2.49 1.41
C SER A 15 -0.55 3.58 2.06
N LEU A 16 -1.74 3.84 1.54
CA LEU A 16 -2.68 4.84 2.09
C LEU A 16 -3.14 4.47 3.51
N LEU A 17 -3.32 3.17 3.80
CA LEU A 17 -3.67 2.67 5.14
C LEU A 17 -2.54 2.84 6.16
N LEU A 18 -1.30 2.58 5.77
CA LEU A 18 -0.15 2.74 6.67
C LEU A 18 0.16 4.21 6.95
N GLU A 19 0.07 5.10 5.95
CA GLU A 19 0.23 6.54 6.19
C GLU A 19 -0.89 7.07 7.10
N ARG A 20 -2.13 6.60 6.94
CA ARG A 20 -3.22 6.89 7.88
C ARG A 20 -2.89 6.44 9.32
N GLN A 21 -2.42 5.20 9.51
CA GLN A 21 -2.03 4.70 10.83
C GLN A 21 -0.88 5.51 11.43
N ARG A 22 0.13 5.86 10.63
CA ARG A 22 1.24 6.72 11.04
C ARG A 22 0.74 8.10 11.50
N LEU A 23 -0.14 8.74 10.73
CA LEU A 23 -0.72 10.04 11.11
C LEU A 23 -1.52 9.95 12.42
N GLN A 24 -2.24 8.85 12.65
CA GLN A 24 -2.96 8.59 13.91
C GLN A 24 -2.03 8.36 15.12
N THR A 25 -0.76 7.95 14.91
CA THR A 25 0.21 7.79 16.01
C THR A 25 0.85 9.09 16.50
N PHE A 26 0.58 10.24 15.87
CA PHE A 26 1.11 11.54 16.33
C PHE A 26 0.18 12.21 17.36
N PRO A 27 0.63 12.41 18.62
CA PRO A 27 -0.25 12.88 19.71
C PRO A 27 -0.71 14.35 19.59
N ALA A 28 -0.16 15.13 18.66
CA ALA A 28 -0.69 16.47 18.35
C ALA A 28 -2.09 16.42 17.70
N PHE A 29 -2.48 15.27 17.12
CA PHE A 29 -3.76 15.10 16.42
C PHE A 29 -4.88 14.54 17.33
N SER A 30 -4.56 14.13 18.57
CA SER A 30 -5.54 13.58 19.52
C SER A 30 -6.11 14.60 20.51
N ALA A 31 -5.62 15.84 20.51
CA ALA A 31 -6.05 16.90 21.42
C ALA A 31 -7.40 17.56 21.06
N SER A 32 -8.05 17.17 19.97
CA SER A 32 -9.38 17.65 19.57
C SER A 32 -10.25 16.47 19.11
N PRO A 33 -11.29 16.08 19.88
CA PRO A 33 -12.09 14.89 19.58
C PRO A 33 -12.86 15.00 18.26
N ASP A 34 -13.17 16.21 17.80
CA ASP A 34 -13.87 16.47 16.53
C ASP A 34 -12.94 16.62 15.31
N ALA A 35 -11.62 16.75 15.52
CA ALA A 35 -10.65 16.92 14.43
C ALA A 35 -9.95 15.61 14.02
N ALA A 36 -10.06 14.55 14.83
CA ALA A 36 -9.31 13.29 14.70
C ALA A 36 -9.65 12.42 13.46
N SER A 37 -10.46 12.92 12.53
CA SER A 37 -11.05 12.15 11.42
C SER A 37 -10.85 12.78 10.04
N ASP A 38 -9.82 13.62 9.87
CA ASP A 38 -9.56 14.34 8.62
C ASP A 38 -9.44 13.37 7.42
N PRO A 39 -10.42 13.35 6.49
CA PRO A 39 -10.72 12.15 5.71
C PRO A 39 -9.90 12.04 4.42
N LEU A 40 -8.74 12.69 4.33
CA LEU A 40 -7.99 12.93 3.09
C LEU A 40 -7.86 11.70 2.19
N HIS A 41 -7.46 10.56 2.75
CA HIS A 41 -7.28 9.32 1.98
C HIS A 41 -8.50 8.38 2.01
N LEU A 42 -9.52 8.64 2.83
CA LEU A 42 -10.63 7.72 3.08
C LEU A 42 -11.54 7.50 1.84
N PRO A 43 -11.91 8.53 1.04
CA PRO A 43 -12.63 8.33 -0.22
C PRO A 43 -11.84 7.47 -1.23
N GLN A 44 -10.53 7.71 -1.37
CA GLN A 44 -9.67 6.96 -2.30
C GLN A 44 -9.48 5.51 -1.84
N ILE A 45 -9.25 5.28 -0.54
CA ILE A 45 -9.23 3.93 0.04
C ILE A 45 -10.57 3.21 -0.22
N ARG A 46 -11.72 3.86 -0.01
CA ARG A 46 -13.04 3.27 -0.27
C ARG A 46 -13.22 2.91 -1.75
N LYS A 47 -12.89 3.82 -2.66
CA LYS A 47 -12.94 3.64 -4.13
C LYS A 47 -12.09 2.44 -4.55
N ASN A 48 -10.83 2.40 -4.11
CA ASN A 48 -9.89 1.35 -4.46
C ASN A 48 -10.25 0.00 -3.85
N MET A 49 -10.73 -0.04 -2.59
CA MET A 49 -11.26 -1.27 -1.98
C MET A 49 -12.51 -1.76 -2.75
N GLY A 50 -13.41 -0.87 -3.17
CA GLY A 50 -14.55 -1.21 -4.01
C GLY A 50 -14.14 -1.86 -5.34
N GLN A 51 -13.15 -1.28 -6.03
CA GLN A 51 -12.57 -1.84 -7.25
C GLN A 51 -11.88 -3.20 -7.02
N LEU A 52 -11.09 -3.32 -5.95
CA LEU A 52 -10.40 -4.55 -5.57
C LEU A 52 -11.39 -5.68 -5.26
N ARG A 53 -12.46 -5.40 -4.51
CA ARG A 53 -13.57 -6.33 -4.24
C ARG A 53 -14.25 -6.79 -5.53
N ALA A 54 -14.62 -5.86 -6.40
CA ALA A 54 -15.27 -6.20 -7.67
C ALA A 54 -14.35 -7.03 -8.58
N GLY A 55 -13.06 -6.70 -8.62
CA GLY A 55 -12.05 -7.42 -9.40
C GLY A 55 -11.75 -8.83 -8.88
N ILE A 56 -11.69 -9.03 -7.57
CA ILE A 56 -11.54 -10.37 -6.96
C ILE A 56 -12.73 -11.25 -7.33
N LEU A 57 -13.96 -10.73 -7.23
CA LEU A 57 -15.16 -11.48 -7.60
C LEU A 57 -15.22 -11.82 -9.11
N ASP A 58 -14.84 -10.89 -9.98
CA ASP A 58 -14.71 -11.12 -11.44
C ASP A 58 -13.66 -12.19 -11.77
N MET A 59 -12.53 -12.19 -11.04
CA MET A 59 -11.47 -13.19 -11.19
C MET A 59 -11.92 -14.57 -10.70
N GLU A 60 -12.51 -14.66 -9.50
CA GLU A 60 -13.03 -15.91 -8.95
C GLU A 60 -14.16 -16.51 -9.83
N ALA A 61 -14.96 -15.67 -10.49
CA ALA A 61 -15.98 -16.13 -11.43
C ALA A 61 -15.42 -16.67 -12.76
N LYS A 62 -14.26 -16.19 -13.20
CA LYS A 62 -13.62 -16.58 -14.48
C LYS A 62 -12.66 -17.76 -14.35
N GLU A 63 -11.84 -17.76 -13.30
CA GLU A 63 -10.73 -18.70 -13.11
C GLU A 63 -10.94 -19.65 -11.92
N GLY A 64 -12.01 -19.46 -11.14
CA GLY A 64 -12.23 -20.16 -9.87
C GLY A 64 -11.40 -19.58 -8.72
N SER A 65 -11.40 -20.26 -7.57
CA SER A 65 -10.60 -19.84 -6.40
C SER A 65 -9.12 -20.21 -6.61
N THR A 66 -8.43 -19.41 -7.42
CA THR A 66 -6.98 -19.52 -7.64
C THR A 66 -6.21 -19.07 -6.38
N GLN A 67 -4.97 -19.53 -6.22
CA GLN A 67 -4.10 -19.10 -5.11
C GLN A 67 -3.95 -17.57 -5.07
N SER A 68 -3.87 -16.92 -6.23
CA SER A 68 -3.80 -15.47 -6.36
C SER A 68 -5.06 -14.76 -5.86
N ALA A 69 -6.25 -15.28 -6.20
CA ALA A 69 -7.52 -14.76 -5.68
C ALA A 69 -7.60 -14.90 -4.15
N GLN A 70 -7.16 -16.03 -3.60
CA GLN A 70 -7.10 -16.27 -2.15
C GLN A 70 -6.14 -15.29 -1.45
N LEU A 71 -4.97 -15.02 -2.03
CA LEU A 71 -4.02 -14.03 -1.48
C LEU A 71 -4.60 -12.61 -1.49
N LEU A 72 -5.25 -12.20 -2.58
CA LEU A 72 -5.92 -10.90 -2.70
C LEU A 72 -7.10 -10.79 -1.71
N ARG A 73 -7.88 -11.85 -1.52
CA ARG A 73 -8.98 -11.91 -0.53
C ARG A 73 -8.47 -11.77 0.91
N ASN A 74 -7.35 -12.41 1.23
CA ASN A 74 -6.68 -12.26 2.53
C ASN A 74 -6.10 -10.85 2.74
N GLN A 75 -5.47 -10.25 1.71
CA GLN A 75 -5.05 -8.84 1.78
C GLN A 75 -6.24 -7.90 2.01
N TYR A 76 -7.33 -8.06 1.27
CA TYR A 76 -8.55 -7.27 1.43
C TYR A 76 -9.11 -7.34 2.86
N GLY A 77 -9.17 -8.55 3.43
CA GLY A 77 -9.59 -8.76 4.82
C GLY A 77 -8.71 -8.00 5.82
N ARG A 78 -7.38 -8.07 5.66
CA ARG A 78 -6.41 -7.35 6.49
C ARG A 78 -6.52 -5.83 6.33
N MET A 79 -6.64 -5.33 5.10
CA MET A 79 -6.78 -3.90 4.81
C MET A 79 -8.07 -3.31 5.36
N ARG A 80 -9.18 -4.06 5.30
CA ARG A 80 -10.44 -3.67 5.94
C ARG A 80 -10.34 -3.68 7.47
N ALA A 81 -9.60 -4.62 8.07
CA ALA A 81 -9.35 -4.62 9.52
C ALA A 81 -8.49 -3.43 9.98
N MET A 82 -7.48 -3.03 9.19
CA MET A 82 -6.66 -1.83 9.43
C MET A 82 -7.47 -0.52 9.42
N LEU A 83 -8.66 -0.53 8.82
CA LEU A 83 -9.54 0.64 8.73
C LEU A 83 -10.27 0.96 10.05
N GLY A 84 -10.33 0.01 10.99
CA GLY A 84 -10.86 0.20 12.34
C GLY A 84 -12.34 0.61 12.35
N ASN A 85 -12.66 1.71 13.02
CA ASN A 85 -14.02 2.24 13.14
C ASN A 85 -14.69 2.51 11.77
N ASP A 86 -13.90 2.86 10.75
CA ASP A 86 -14.37 3.13 9.39
C ASP A 86 -14.58 1.86 8.55
N ALA A 87 -14.33 0.65 9.09
CA ALA A 87 -14.52 -0.62 8.38
C ALA A 87 -15.99 -0.88 7.96
N GLY A 88 -16.95 -0.17 8.55
CA GLY A 88 -18.36 -0.15 8.12
C GLY A 88 -18.61 0.62 6.81
N LEU A 89 -17.66 1.43 6.35
CA LEU A 89 -17.74 2.21 5.11
C LEU A 89 -17.23 1.43 3.88
N VAL A 90 -16.80 0.18 4.07
CA VAL A 90 -16.22 -0.69 3.03
C VAL A 90 -16.86 -2.08 3.07
N GLU A 91 -17.51 -2.43 1.97
CA GLU A 91 -18.32 -3.64 1.84
C GLU A 91 -17.51 -4.93 2.07
N PRO A 92 -17.99 -5.92 2.84
CA PRO A 92 -17.26 -7.15 3.05
C PRO A 92 -17.19 -8.04 1.79
N LEU A 93 -16.12 -8.84 1.68
CA LEU A 93 -15.99 -9.93 0.69
C LEU A 93 -16.76 -11.18 1.14
N ILE A 94 -18.09 -11.05 1.27
CA ILE A 94 -18.98 -12.18 1.53
C ILE A 94 -19.37 -12.83 0.21
N CYS A 95 -18.73 -13.96 -0.09
CA CYS A 95 -19.31 -15.04 -0.87
C CYS A 95 -18.79 -16.37 -0.30
N ARG A 96 -19.73 -17.32 -0.18
CA ARG A 96 -19.62 -18.64 0.48
C ARG A 96 -19.26 -18.63 1.97
N LEU A 97 -20.24 -19.03 2.78
CA LEU A 97 -19.99 -19.70 4.05
C LEU A 97 -19.25 -21.01 3.71
N ASP A 98 -18.12 -21.24 4.37
CA ASP A 98 -17.71 -22.60 4.73
C ASP A 98 -17.46 -22.64 6.24
N ASN A 99 -17.70 -23.80 6.83
CA ASN A 99 -17.92 -24.00 8.27
C ASN A 99 -16.62 -23.81 9.11
N PRO A 100 -16.68 -23.45 10.40
CA PRO A 100 -15.53 -22.88 11.11
C PRO A 100 -14.63 -23.94 11.77
N GLU A 101 -13.65 -24.48 11.05
CA GLU A 101 -12.59 -25.30 11.65
C GLU A 101 -11.17 -24.82 11.28
N SER A 102 -10.74 -23.74 11.94
CA SER A 102 -9.34 -23.47 12.32
C SER A 102 -9.27 -22.24 13.23
N SER A 103 -9.64 -22.43 14.50
CA SER A 103 -9.46 -21.41 15.55
C SER A 103 -8.90 -22.05 16.83
N THR A 104 -7.87 -22.87 16.68
CA THR A 104 -6.98 -23.25 17.78
C THR A 104 -6.01 -22.10 18.07
N SER A 105 -6.49 -21.07 18.77
CA SER A 105 -5.65 -20.16 19.55
C SER A 105 -6.47 -19.54 20.67
N ALA A 106 -6.44 -20.27 21.79
CA ALA A 106 -6.87 -19.94 23.13
C ALA A 106 -7.40 -18.53 23.42
N THR A 107 -8.61 -18.50 23.97
CA THR A 107 -8.98 -17.65 25.10
C THR A 107 -7.79 -17.46 26.05
N SER A 108 -7.33 -16.22 26.21
CA SER A 108 -6.70 -15.78 27.46
C SER A 108 -7.21 -14.40 27.82
N ARG A 109 -8.29 -14.40 28.60
CA ARG A 109 -8.80 -13.23 29.31
C ARG A 109 -8.00 -13.14 30.61
N VAL A 110 -7.09 -12.17 30.69
CA VAL A 110 -6.45 -11.81 31.97
C VAL A 110 -6.92 -10.40 32.32
N GLU A 111 -7.91 -10.38 33.21
CA GLU A 111 -8.43 -9.19 33.86
C GLU A 111 -7.74 -9.11 35.23
N SER A 112 -7.14 -7.97 35.54
CA SER A 112 -6.75 -7.49 36.89
C SER A 112 -6.03 -8.44 37.87
N GLU A 113 -4.78 -8.12 38.23
CA GLU A 113 -4.39 -7.89 39.64
C GLU A 113 -2.95 -7.33 39.75
N LEU A 114 -2.74 -6.37 40.67
CA LEU A 114 -1.40 -6.09 41.20
C LEU A 114 -1.08 -7.14 42.27
N PRO A 115 0.14 -7.70 42.28
CA PRO A 115 0.79 -7.95 43.57
C PRO A 115 2.18 -7.28 43.73
N LEU A 116 2.51 -7.05 44.99
CA LEU A 116 3.68 -6.35 45.53
C LEU A 116 4.78 -7.37 45.97
N ILE A 117 5.80 -6.90 46.73
CA ILE A 117 6.69 -7.63 47.70
C ILE A 117 8.00 -8.33 47.14
N PRO A 118 8.98 -8.88 47.94
CA PRO A 118 10.34 -8.32 48.24
C PRO A 118 11.57 -9.32 48.04
N PRO A 119 12.77 -9.25 48.71
CA PRO A 119 13.87 -8.25 48.80
C PRO A 119 15.28 -8.84 48.34
N PRO A 120 16.49 -8.71 49.01
CA PRO A 120 17.83 -8.61 48.34
C PRO A 120 18.72 -9.89 48.61
N PRO A 121 20.09 -9.94 48.66
CA PRO A 121 21.24 -9.00 48.43
C PRO A 121 22.35 -9.64 47.51
N PRO A 122 23.70 -9.37 47.55
CA PRO A 122 24.50 -8.32 48.22
C PRO A 122 25.59 -7.57 47.38
N SER A 123 25.86 -6.33 47.82
CA SER A 123 27.13 -5.56 47.83
C SER A 123 28.24 -5.75 46.77
N LYS A 124 28.58 -4.66 46.07
CA LYS A 124 29.98 -4.20 45.95
C LYS A 124 30.08 -2.71 46.25
N ASP A 125 31.01 -2.39 47.13
CA ASP A 125 31.14 -1.12 47.83
C ASP A 125 31.56 0.03 46.90
N THR A 126 30.74 1.08 46.84
CA THR A 126 31.17 2.47 46.58
C THR A 126 30.06 3.36 47.12
N GLU A 127 30.20 3.81 48.37
CA GLU A 127 29.30 4.83 48.89
C GLU A 127 29.51 6.14 48.15
N PRO A 128 28.48 6.76 47.54
CA PRO A 128 28.39 8.20 47.58
C PRO A 128 28.10 8.56 49.04
N THR A 129 29.15 8.95 49.78
CA THR A 129 29.04 9.39 51.18
C THR A 129 27.85 10.33 51.34
N TYR A 130 26.88 9.93 52.18
CA TYR A 130 25.76 10.77 52.54
C TYR A 130 26.29 11.95 53.35
N THR A 131 26.57 13.06 52.66
CA THR A 131 26.77 14.35 53.31
C THR A 131 25.44 14.71 53.99
N PRO A 132 25.43 14.98 55.30
CA PRO A 132 24.26 15.55 55.94
C PRO A 132 23.84 16.82 55.18
N TYR A 133 22.54 17.00 54.98
CA TYR A 133 22.01 18.25 54.42
C TYR A 133 22.40 19.38 55.37
N THR A 134 23.44 20.12 54.98
CA THR A 134 23.92 21.28 55.73
C THR A 134 23.14 22.47 55.19
N ASP A 135 22.44 23.18 56.08
CA ASP A 135 21.79 24.46 55.77
C ASP A 135 22.84 25.59 55.57
N ASP A 136 23.89 25.32 54.79
CA ASP A 136 24.79 26.34 54.25
C ASP A 136 24.13 26.91 52.99
N PRO A 137 23.74 28.21 52.98
CA PRO A 137 23.11 28.85 51.83
C PRO A 137 24.14 29.18 50.74
N GLN A 138 24.88 28.18 50.26
CA GLN A 138 25.89 28.33 49.20
C GLN A 138 25.37 27.75 47.89
N GLY A 139 24.28 28.35 47.41
CA GLY A 139 23.55 27.93 46.23
C GLY A 139 22.58 28.99 45.74
N ASP A 140 23.09 30.18 45.42
CA ASP A 140 22.36 31.28 44.78
C ASP A 140 21.95 30.93 43.33
N ALA A 141 21.18 29.86 43.16
CA ALA A 141 20.31 29.67 42.02
C ALA A 141 19.09 30.60 42.24
N ASP A 142 19.31 31.90 42.02
CA ASP A 142 18.29 32.94 42.14
C ASP A 142 16.99 32.46 41.45
N PRO A 143 15.84 32.38 42.18
CA PRO A 143 14.57 31.95 41.61
C PRO A 143 14.17 32.74 40.36
N GLY A 144 14.61 34.00 40.23
CA GLY A 144 14.45 34.80 39.02
C GLY A 144 15.21 34.24 37.81
N ILE A 145 16.47 33.79 38.00
CA ILE A 145 17.29 33.17 36.95
C ILE A 145 16.71 31.81 36.53
N MET A 146 16.21 31.00 37.48
CA MET A 146 15.59 29.73 37.17
C MET A 146 14.29 29.91 36.36
N LEU A 147 13.41 30.83 36.77
CA LEU A 147 12.20 31.18 36.02
C LEU A 147 12.51 31.79 34.65
N GLN A 148 13.55 32.61 34.53
CA GLN A 148 13.97 33.18 33.24
C GLN A 148 14.50 32.09 32.29
N THR A 149 15.22 31.10 32.82
CA THR A 149 15.71 29.95 32.05
C THR A 149 14.56 29.06 31.60
N GLN A 150 13.60 28.80 32.49
CA GLN A 150 12.39 28.03 32.15
C GLN A 150 11.55 28.72 31.07
N ARG A 151 11.41 30.05 31.12
CA ARG A 151 10.69 30.81 30.07
C ARG A 151 11.37 30.70 28.71
N ARG A 152 12.69 30.94 28.63
CA ARG A 152 13.45 30.78 27.38
C ARG A 152 13.30 29.38 26.79
N LEU A 153 13.34 28.35 27.62
CA LEU A 153 13.22 26.97 27.20
C LEU A 153 11.78 26.58 26.78
N MET A 154 10.76 27.35 27.20
CA MET A 154 9.40 27.26 26.65
C MET A 154 9.27 28.05 25.33
N ASP A 155 9.81 29.28 25.27
CA ASP A 155 9.82 30.11 24.07
C ASP A 155 10.52 29.39 22.88
N GLU A 156 11.64 28.69 23.14
CA GLU A 156 12.33 27.84 22.17
C GLU A 156 11.47 26.65 21.71
N GLN A 157 10.69 26.03 22.62
CA GLN A 157 9.79 24.94 22.27
C GLN A 157 8.60 25.41 21.43
N ASP A 158 8.03 26.58 21.72
CA ASP A 158 6.96 27.17 20.91
C ASP A 158 7.47 27.49 19.49
N GLU A 159 8.69 28.02 19.33
CA GLU A 159 9.28 28.20 17.99
C GLU A 159 9.49 26.86 17.25
N HIS A 160 9.87 25.80 17.96
CA HIS A 160 9.94 24.46 17.38
C HIS A 160 8.56 23.91 16.97
N LEU A 161 7.52 24.17 17.75
CA LEU A 161 6.14 23.78 17.43
C LEU A 161 5.57 24.55 16.23
N ASP A 162 5.85 25.86 16.11
CA ASP A 162 5.45 26.66 14.94
C ASP A 162 6.13 26.18 13.66
N ARG A 163 7.44 25.90 13.72
CA ARG A 163 8.19 25.33 12.59
C ARG A 163 7.66 23.94 12.20
N LEU A 164 7.30 23.12 13.19
CA LEU A 164 6.68 21.80 12.96
C LEU A 164 5.29 21.94 12.35
N SER A 165 4.43 22.81 12.89
CA SER A 165 3.09 23.13 12.40
C SER A 165 3.13 23.57 10.94
N GLN A 166 4.02 24.52 10.59
CA GLN A 166 4.20 24.96 9.22
C GLN A 166 4.71 23.83 8.29
N SER A 167 5.52 22.90 8.82
CA SER A 167 5.98 21.73 8.07
C SER A 167 4.88 20.68 7.85
N VAL A 168 4.04 20.46 8.85
CA VAL A 168 2.84 19.59 8.76
C VAL A 168 1.84 20.18 7.77
N GLY A 169 1.61 21.50 7.79
CA GLY A 169 0.77 22.19 6.80
C GLY A 169 1.29 22.03 5.36
N ARG A 170 2.61 22.12 5.15
CA ARG A 170 3.23 21.80 3.85
C ARG A 170 3.07 20.32 3.48
N GLN A 171 3.29 19.39 4.42
CA GLN A 171 3.11 17.96 4.17
C GLN A 171 1.65 17.62 3.81
N HIS A 172 0.67 18.25 4.47
CA HIS A 172 -0.75 18.11 4.15
C HIS A 172 -1.05 18.61 2.73
N HIS A 173 -0.54 19.78 2.33
CA HIS A 173 -0.71 20.29 0.96
C HIS A 173 -0.05 19.39 -0.10
N ILE A 174 1.14 18.83 0.19
CA ILE A 174 1.80 17.86 -0.69
C ILE A 174 0.97 16.56 -0.77
N SER A 175 0.38 16.11 0.33
CA SER A 175 -0.47 14.91 0.35
C SER A 175 -1.76 15.09 -0.46
N LEU A 176 -2.37 16.29 -0.43
CA LEU A 176 -3.47 16.68 -1.32
C LEU A 176 -3.07 16.59 -2.80
N GLN A 177 -1.95 17.21 -3.19
CA GLN A 177 -1.45 17.15 -4.57
C GLN A 177 -1.14 15.72 -5.03
N ILE A 178 -0.58 14.88 -4.15
CA ILE A 178 -0.35 13.46 -4.41
C ILE A 178 -1.68 12.71 -4.58
N ASN A 179 -2.71 13.03 -3.80
CA ASN A 179 -4.03 12.40 -3.93
C ASN A 179 -4.67 12.69 -5.30
N ASP A 180 -4.63 13.96 -5.73
CA ASP A 180 -5.11 14.38 -7.05
C ASP A 180 -4.33 13.69 -8.18
N GLU A 181 -2.99 13.70 -8.12
CA GLU A 181 -2.14 13.07 -9.13
C GLU A 181 -2.32 11.54 -9.17
N LEU A 182 -2.57 10.88 -8.03
CA LEU A 182 -2.89 9.45 -7.99
C LEU A 182 -4.24 9.14 -8.67
N ASP A 183 -5.22 10.03 -8.58
CA ASP A 183 -6.50 9.87 -9.28
C ASP A 183 -6.35 10.12 -10.80
N VAL A 184 -5.50 11.08 -11.21
CA VAL A 184 -5.07 11.28 -12.62
C VAL A 184 -4.34 10.04 -13.15
N HIS A 185 -3.34 9.54 -12.43
CA HIS A 185 -2.60 8.32 -12.77
C HIS A 185 -3.52 7.09 -12.85
N THR A 186 -4.54 6.99 -11.99
CA THR A 186 -5.53 5.90 -12.07
C THR A 186 -6.36 5.98 -13.34
N GLY A 187 -6.71 7.20 -13.79
CA GLY A 187 -7.35 7.43 -15.09
C GLY A 187 -6.46 7.00 -16.26
N LEU A 188 -5.21 7.47 -16.29
CA LEU A 188 -4.22 7.12 -17.31
C LEU A 188 -3.94 5.61 -17.37
N LEU A 189 -3.85 4.93 -16.22
CA LEU A 189 -3.71 3.48 -16.16
C LEU A 189 -4.94 2.72 -16.68
N GLN A 190 -6.14 3.31 -16.62
CA GLN A 190 -7.34 2.70 -17.20
C GLN A 190 -7.46 2.92 -18.70
N GLU A 191 -6.98 4.06 -19.22
CA GLU A 191 -6.81 4.29 -20.65
C GLU A 191 -5.76 3.34 -21.25
N LEU A 192 -4.60 3.22 -20.60
CA LEU A 192 -3.55 2.26 -20.96
C LEU A 192 -4.03 0.80 -21.00
N ASP A 193 -4.81 0.37 -20.00
CA ASP A 193 -5.42 -0.97 -19.94
C ASP A 193 -6.35 -1.21 -21.15
N THR A 194 -7.10 -0.18 -21.56
CA THR A 194 -8.00 -0.20 -22.73
C THR A 194 -7.22 -0.29 -24.05
N ASP A 195 -6.13 0.46 -24.18
CA ASP A 195 -5.24 0.43 -25.34
C ASP A 195 -4.48 -0.91 -25.46
N LEU A 196 -4.09 -1.50 -24.32
CA LEU A 196 -3.49 -2.84 -24.26
C LEU A 196 -4.49 -3.92 -24.68
N ASP A 197 -5.75 -3.86 -24.23
CA ASP A 197 -6.81 -4.77 -24.68
C ASP A 197 -7.10 -4.62 -26.19
N GLN A 198 -7.14 -3.39 -26.71
CA GLN A 198 -7.30 -3.15 -28.15
C GLN A 198 -6.11 -3.71 -28.94
N THR A 199 -4.89 -3.55 -28.43
CA THR A 199 -3.66 -4.08 -29.00
C THR A 199 -3.63 -5.62 -28.95
N GLY A 200 -4.10 -6.24 -27.86
CA GLY A 200 -4.23 -7.69 -27.71
C GLY A 200 -5.23 -8.30 -28.70
N ASN A 201 -6.34 -7.61 -28.95
CA ASN A 201 -7.33 -7.99 -29.96
C ASN A 201 -6.78 -7.88 -31.40
N ARG A 202 -6.02 -6.82 -31.69
CA ARG A 202 -5.29 -6.66 -32.96
C ARG A 202 -4.23 -7.75 -33.14
N LEU A 203 -3.44 -8.04 -32.11
CA LEU A 203 -2.39 -9.07 -32.14
C LEU A 203 -2.97 -10.48 -32.33
N THR A 204 -4.05 -10.81 -31.61
CA THR A 204 -4.79 -12.07 -31.80
C THR A 204 -5.31 -12.21 -33.24
N SER A 205 -5.82 -11.12 -33.82
CA SER A 205 -6.29 -11.09 -35.20
C SER A 205 -5.14 -11.26 -36.22
N ALA A 206 -4.00 -10.60 -35.98
CA ALA A 206 -2.78 -10.77 -36.78
C ALA A 206 -2.24 -12.20 -36.71
N ARG A 207 -2.18 -12.79 -35.50
CA ARG A 207 -1.77 -14.19 -35.28
C ARG A 207 -2.67 -15.17 -36.02
N ARG A 208 -3.99 -14.98 -36.01
CA ARG A 208 -4.95 -15.80 -36.78
C ARG A 208 -4.75 -15.69 -38.29
N ARG A 209 -4.36 -14.51 -38.80
CA ARG A 209 -4.01 -14.33 -40.23
C ARG A 209 -2.70 -15.03 -40.56
N LEU A 210 -1.68 -14.89 -39.73
CA LEU A 210 -0.38 -15.58 -39.89
C LEU A 210 -0.53 -17.11 -39.84
N ASP A 211 -1.31 -17.67 -38.91
CA ASP A 211 -1.56 -19.12 -38.83
C ASP A 211 -2.26 -19.66 -40.09
N ARG A 212 -3.21 -18.90 -40.64
CA ARG A 212 -3.88 -19.23 -41.91
C ARG A 212 -2.89 -19.19 -43.09
N VAL A 213 -2.01 -18.20 -43.15
CA VAL A 213 -0.97 -18.12 -44.19
C VAL A 213 0.04 -19.26 -44.04
N ALA A 214 0.47 -19.59 -42.82
CA ALA A 214 1.39 -20.69 -42.54
C ALA A 214 0.80 -22.06 -42.93
N ARG A 215 -0.49 -22.29 -42.64
CA ARG A 215 -1.21 -23.50 -43.09
C ARG A 215 -1.34 -23.55 -44.61
N GLY A 216 -1.81 -22.47 -45.24
CA GLY A 216 -1.92 -22.41 -46.71
C GLY A 216 -0.58 -22.58 -47.43
N ALA A 217 0.51 -22.07 -46.86
CA ALA A 217 1.87 -22.27 -47.38
C ALA A 217 2.36 -23.71 -47.18
N LYS A 218 2.00 -24.38 -46.08
CA LYS A 218 2.33 -25.79 -45.85
C LYS A 218 1.57 -26.71 -46.82
N GLU A 219 0.28 -26.49 -46.99
CA GLU A 219 -0.59 -27.30 -47.88
C GLU A 219 -0.18 -27.15 -49.36
N ASN A 220 0.14 -25.94 -49.79
CA ASN A 220 0.57 -25.65 -51.17
C ASN A 220 2.10 -25.66 -51.35
N SER A 221 2.85 -26.19 -50.39
CA SER A 221 4.33 -26.11 -50.36
C SER A 221 5.00 -26.69 -51.60
N SER A 222 4.48 -27.81 -52.12
CA SER A 222 4.96 -28.43 -53.37
C SER A 222 4.68 -27.57 -54.61
N ALA A 223 3.47 -27.04 -54.75
CA ALA A 223 3.10 -26.14 -55.85
C ALA A 223 3.90 -24.82 -55.82
N MET A 224 4.10 -24.26 -54.62
CA MET A 224 4.89 -23.05 -54.40
C MET A 224 6.38 -23.30 -54.71
N ALA A 225 6.93 -24.44 -54.33
CA ALA A 225 8.29 -24.85 -54.69
C ALA A 225 8.47 -25.03 -56.22
N ILE A 226 7.50 -25.65 -56.91
CA ILE A 226 7.52 -25.79 -58.38
C ILE A 226 7.49 -24.39 -59.03
N GLY A 227 6.62 -23.49 -58.58
CA GLY A 227 6.54 -22.12 -59.07
C GLY A 227 7.84 -21.33 -58.85
N LEU A 228 8.47 -21.47 -57.68
CA LEU A 228 9.77 -20.87 -57.37
C LEU A 228 10.87 -21.39 -58.32
N LEU A 229 10.87 -22.70 -58.61
CA LEU A 229 11.84 -23.33 -59.49
C LEU A 229 11.70 -22.84 -60.94
N ILE A 230 10.47 -22.66 -61.43
CA ILE A 230 10.17 -22.04 -62.73
C ILE A 230 10.63 -20.57 -62.76
N LEU A 231 10.43 -19.82 -61.68
CA LEU A 231 10.87 -18.42 -61.59
C LEU A 231 12.41 -18.31 -61.62
N ILE A 232 13.12 -19.18 -60.91
CA ILE A 232 14.59 -19.27 -60.96
C ILE A 232 15.06 -19.65 -62.37
N LEU A 233 14.39 -20.58 -63.05
CA LEU A 233 14.71 -20.96 -64.42
C LEU A 233 14.52 -19.78 -65.40
N LEU A 234 13.43 -19.01 -65.26
CA LEU A 234 13.19 -17.80 -66.07
C LEU A 234 14.25 -16.72 -65.81
N LEU A 235 14.65 -16.51 -64.54
CA LEU A 235 15.75 -15.61 -64.21
C LEU A 235 17.07 -16.05 -64.86
N LEU A 236 17.40 -17.34 -64.78
CA LEU A 236 18.57 -17.91 -65.45
C LEU A 236 18.51 -17.71 -66.97
N ILE A 237 17.36 -17.95 -67.60
CA ILE A 237 17.17 -17.70 -69.04
C ILE A 237 17.38 -16.23 -69.36
N ILE A 238 16.81 -15.29 -68.59
CA ILE A 238 17.01 -13.86 -68.83
C ILE A 238 18.49 -13.48 -68.69
N ILE A 239 19.15 -13.91 -67.61
CA ILE A 239 20.56 -13.58 -67.32
C ILE A 239 21.54 -14.24 -68.30
N PHE A 240 21.23 -15.41 -68.83
CA PHE A 240 22.11 -16.14 -69.77
C PHE A 240 21.84 -15.81 -71.24
N LYS A 241 20.66 -15.28 -71.57
CA LYS A 241 20.25 -14.87 -72.93
C LYS A 241 20.52 -13.39 -73.20
N THR A 242 20.67 -12.58 -72.15
CA THR A 242 21.10 -11.17 -72.21
C THR A 242 22.61 -11.10 -72.15
#